data_AF-A0A2N2FP87-F1
#
_entry.id   AF-A0A2N2FP87-F1
#
_cell.length_a   1.000
_cell.length_b   1.000
_cell.length_c   1.000
_cell.angle_alpha   90.00
_cell.angle_beta   90.00
_cell.angle_gamma   90.00
#
_symmetry.space_group_name_H-M   'P 1'
#
loop_
_entity.id
_entity.type
_entity.pdbx_description
1 polymer ?
#
loop_
_entity_poly.entity_id
_entity_poly.type
_entity_poly.pdbx_seq_one_letter_code
_entity_poly.pdbx_strand_id
1 'polypeptide(L)'
;MDTKKTREKGSATIEFALAVALVLVPMLLGLVDFSRYLDVSHTVSRAAHEGAFEAARGHDPVQIVRSNVQSAGLDPAKVSVSLSPALNGSTRGTAMQITVSYNLADYALASWGGLFPDALSSKATARRE
;
A
#
# COMPACT_ATOMS: atom_id res chain seq x y z
N MET A 1 -16.28 -21.68 53.81
CA MET A 1 -14.99 -20.97 53.63
C MET A 1 -14.68 -20.91 52.12
N ASP A 2 -15.68 -20.58 51.30
CA ASP A 2 -15.72 -20.99 49.88
C ASP A 2 -15.70 -19.81 48.90
N THR A 3 -15.88 -18.59 49.39
CA THR A 3 -15.93 -17.37 48.57
C THR A 3 -14.57 -16.92 48.05
N LYS A 4 -13.47 -17.35 48.70
CA LYS A 4 -12.11 -16.95 48.31
C LYS A 4 -11.63 -17.69 47.04
N LYS A 5 -11.96 -18.98 46.93
CA LYS A 5 -11.47 -19.85 45.84
C LYS A 5 -12.15 -19.56 44.49
N THR A 6 -13.42 -19.13 44.51
CA THR A 6 -14.14 -18.67 43.30
C THR A 6 -13.64 -17.31 42.83
N ARG A 7 -13.29 -16.41 43.76
CA ARG A 7 -12.74 -15.09 43.44
C ARG A 7 -11.35 -15.16 42.80
N GLU A 8 -10.47 -16.05 43.27
CA GLU A 8 -9.14 -16.28 42.66
C GLU A 8 -9.24 -16.88 41.24
N LYS A 9 -10.20 -17.78 41.02
CA LYS A 9 -10.46 -18.34 39.68
C LYS A 9 -10.95 -17.29 38.69
N GLY A 10 -11.81 -16.36 39.12
CA GLY A 10 -12.28 -15.25 38.28
C GLY A 10 -11.16 -14.28 37.88
N SER A 11 -10.22 -14.00 38.79
CA SER A 11 -9.04 -13.15 38.50
C SER A 11 -8.16 -13.77 37.42
N ALA A 12 -7.84 -15.06 37.55
CA ALA A 12 -6.98 -15.76 36.59
C ALA A 12 -7.58 -15.80 35.17
N THR A 13 -8.91 -15.96 35.05
CA THR A 13 -9.58 -15.91 33.74
C THR A 13 -9.52 -14.52 33.11
N ILE A 14 -9.68 -13.46 33.90
CA ILE A 14 -9.61 -12.07 33.40
C ILE A 14 -8.19 -11.71 32.98
N GLU A 15 -7.18 -12.07 33.79
CA GLU A 15 -5.77 -11.84 33.47
C GLU A 15 -5.36 -12.55 32.16
N PHE A 16 -5.78 -13.80 31.98
CA PHE A 16 -5.56 -14.53 30.74
C PHE A 16 -6.29 -13.88 29.55
N ALA A 17 -7.56 -13.52 29.72
CA ALA A 17 -8.33 -12.86 28.66
C ALA A 17 -7.70 -11.53 28.23
N LEU A 18 -7.20 -10.74 29.18
CA LEU A 18 -6.48 -9.49 28.90
C LEU A 18 -5.16 -9.76 28.18
N ALA A 19 -4.37 -10.74 28.61
CA ALA A 19 -3.11 -11.10 27.95
C ALA A 19 -3.35 -11.54 26.50
N VAL A 20 -4.36 -12.40 26.28
CA VAL A 20 -4.73 -12.86 24.95
C VAL A 20 -5.27 -11.72 24.10
N ALA A 21 -6.15 -10.88 24.62
CA ALA A 21 -6.70 -9.74 23.88
C ALA A 21 -5.60 -8.74 23.48
N LEU A 22 -4.66 -8.46 24.39
CA LEU A 22 -3.56 -7.52 24.15
C LEU A 22 -2.61 -8.01 23.04
N VAL A 23 -2.53 -9.32 22.81
CA VAL A 23 -1.70 -9.92 21.75
C VAL A 23 -2.49 -10.16 20.47
N LEU A 24 -3.66 -10.80 20.57
CA LEU A 24 -4.44 -11.22 19.39
C LEU A 24 -5.07 -10.03 18.66
N VAL A 25 -5.57 -9.02 19.37
CA VAL A 25 -6.21 -7.86 18.73
C VAL A 25 -5.22 -7.13 17.80
N PRO A 26 -4.03 -6.70 18.24
CA PRO A 26 -3.07 -6.11 17.33
C PRO A 26 -2.60 -7.12 16.27
N MET A 27 -2.38 -8.39 16.60
CA MET A 27 -1.98 -9.37 15.58
C MET A 27 -2.99 -9.46 14.42
N LEU A 28 -4.29 -9.46 14.70
CA LEU A 28 -5.34 -9.49 13.68
C LEU A 28 -5.41 -8.19 12.88
N LEU A 29 -5.32 -7.03 13.55
CA LEU A 29 -5.26 -5.73 12.87
C LEU A 29 -4.05 -5.64 11.94
N GLY A 30 -2.90 -6.16 12.38
CA GLY A 30 -1.67 -6.17 11.60
C GLY A 30 -1.80 -7.03 10.35
N LEU A 31 -2.51 -8.16 10.44
CA LEU A 31 -2.79 -9.01 9.28
C LEU A 31 -3.70 -8.30 8.26
N VAL A 32 -4.74 -7.62 8.72
CA VAL A 32 -5.62 -6.82 7.87
C VAL A 32 -4.83 -5.71 7.18
N ASP A 33 -4.06 -4.92 7.93
CA ASP A 33 -3.27 -3.84 7.34
C ASP A 33 -2.18 -4.35 6.38
N PHE A 34 -1.53 -5.46 6.70
CA PHE A 34 -0.55 -6.11 5.82
C PHE A 34 -1.19 -6.56 4.51
N SER A 35 -2.35 -7.21 4.55
CA SER A 35 -3.06 -7.63 3.33
C SER A 35 -3.44 -6.44 2.45
N ARG A 36 -3.95 -5.36 3.05
CA ARG A 36 -4.30 -4.12 2.34
C ARG A 36 -3.07 -3.45 1.73
N TYR A 37 -1.94 -3.45 2.43
CA TYR A 37 -0.68 -2.91 1.93
C TYR A 37 -0.16 -3.67 0.71
N LEU A 38 -0.23 -5.01 0.73
CA LEU A 38 0.15 -5.84 -0.42
C LEU A 38 -0.72 -5.55 -1.64
N ASP A 39 -2.02 -5.38 -1.45
CA ASP A 39 -2.95 -5.04 -2.54
C ASP A 39 -2.60 -3.69 -3.20
N VAL A 40 -2.29 -2.66 -2.40
CA VAL A 40 -1.81 -1.37 -2.93
C VAL A 40 -0.49 -1.55 -3.68
N SER A 41 0.44 -2.31 -3.12
CA SER A 41 1.76 -2.55 -3.74
C SER A 41 1.63 -3.18 -5.12
N HIS A 42 0.75 -4.18 -5.24
CA HIS A 42 0.49 -4.85 -6.51
C HIS A 42 -0.20 -3.91 -7.50
N THR A 43 -1.18 -3.13 -7.04
CA THR A 43 -1.89 -2.16 -7.87
C THR A 43 -0.95 -1.08 -8.41
N VAL A 44 -0.11 -0.49 -7.55
CA VAL A 44 0.88 0.53 -7.94
C VAL A 44 1.90 -0.03 -8.92
N SER A 45 2.36 -1.27 -8.69
CA SER A 45 3.28 -1.94 -9.61
C SER A 45 2.66 -2.17 -10.98
N ARG A 46 1.43 -2.70 -11.03
CA ARG A 46 0.69 -2.90 -12.29
C ARG A 46 0.45 -1.58 -13.02
N ALA A 47 0.03 -0.54 -12.31
CA ALA A 47 -0.19 0.78 -12.88
C ALA A 47 1.11 1.39 -13.43
N ALA A 48 2.25 1.19 -12.76
CA ALA A 48 3.56 1.65 -13.26
C ALA A 48 3.94 0.98 -14.58
N HIS A 49 3.74 -0.34 -14.70
CA HIS A 49 4.03 -1.08 -15.94
C HIS A 49 3.12 -0.65 -17.10
N GLU A 50 1.82 -0.53 -16.84
CA GLU A 50 0.85 -0.08 -17.85
C GLU A 50 1.14 1.36 -18.29
N GLY A 51 1.44 2.24 -17.32
CA GLY A 51 1.87 3.60 -17.62
C GLY A 51 3.12 3.61 -18.48
N ALA A 52 4.12 2.76 -18.19
CA ALA A 52 5.37 2.72 -18.94
C ALA A 52 5.12 2.34 -20.41
N PHE A 53 4.22 1.38 -20.64
CA PHE A 53 3.80 0.99 -21.97
C PHE A 53 3.09 2.13 -22.72
N GLU A 54 2.20 2.87 -22.04
CA GLU A 54 1.53 4.04 -22.63
C GLU A 54 2.50 5.19 -22.93
N ALA A 55 3.46 5.45 -22.04
CA ALA A 55 4.51 6.42 -22.30
C ALA A 55 5.41 6.02 -23.48
N ALA A 56 5.67 4.72 -23.65
CA ALA A 56 6.36 4.19 -24.82
C ALA A 56 5.55 4.33 -26.11
N ARG A 57 4.21 4.44 -26.04
CA ARG A 57 3.35 4.78 -27.19
C ARG A 57 3.24 6.29 -27.43
N GLY A 58 3.77 7.11 -26.53
CA GLY A 58 3.70 8.57 -26.59
C GLY A 58 2.40 9.16 -26.03
N HIS A 59 1.60 8.36 -25.32
CA HIS A 59 0.43 8.85 -24.59
C HIS A 59 0.81 9.37 -23.20
N ASP A 60 -0.11 10.10 -22.56
CA ASP A 60 0.05 10.57 -21.19
C ASP A 60 -0.15 9.42 -20.18
N PRO A 61 0.90 8.96 -19.50
CA PRO A 61 0.80 7.85 -18.55
C PRO A 61 0.10 8.26 -17.25
N VAL A 62 0.00 9.56 -16.93
CA VAL A 62 -0.60 10.03 -15.67
C VAL A 62 -2.08 9.67 -15.60
N GLN A 63 -2.81 9.85 -16.70
CA GLN A 63 -4.23 9.53 -16.78
C GLN A 63 -4.50 8.04 -16.57
N ILE A 64 -3.71 7.18 -17.22
CA ILE A 64 -3.86 5.72 -17.14
C ILE A 64 -3.48 5.21 -15.75
N VAL A 65 -2.40 5.71 -15.16
CA VAL A 65 -2.03 5.36 -13.78
C VAL A 65 -3.13 5.76 -12.80
N ARG A 66 -3.68 6.99 -12.91
CA ARG A 66 -4.77 7.45 -12.04
C ARG A 66 -6.05 6.64 -12.22
N SER A 67 -6.43 6.31 -13.46
CA SER A 67 -7.59 5.46 -13.75
C SER A 67 -7.43 4.06 -13.14
N ASN A 68 -6.25 3.45 -13.29
CA ASN A 68 -5.96 2.14 -12.72
C ASN A 68 -6.06 2.16 -11.18
N VAL A 69 -5.47 3.16 -10.53
CA VAL A 69 -5.54 3.32 -9.07
C VAL A 69 -6.99 3.54 -8.62
N GLN A 70 -7.73 4.41 -9.30
CA GLN A 70 -9.14 4.66 -8.98
C GLN A 70 -10.00 3.40 -9.15
N SER A 71 -9.76 2.60 -10.18
CA SER A 71 -10.48 1.34 -10.41
C SER A 71 -10.23 0.29 -9.32
N ALA A 72 -9.09 0.38 -8.63
CA ALA A 72 -8.75 -0.45 -7.48
C ALA A 72 -9.31 0.10 -6.15
N GLY A 73 -10.12 1.16 -6.18
CA GLY A 73 -10.70 1.79 -4.99
C GLY A 73 -9.72 2.64 -4.18
N LEU A 74 -8.57 2.98 -4.77
CA LEU A 74 -7.56 3.85 -4.16
C LEU A 74 -7.78 5.31 -4.58
N ASP A 75 -7.31 6.25 -3.76
CA ASP A 75 -7.47 7.67 -4.01
C ASP A 75 -6.44 8.17 -5.04
N PRO A 76 -6.87 8.60 -6.24
CA PRO A 76 -5.95 9.08 -7.27
C PRO A 76 -5.21 10.37 -6.86
N ALA A 77 -5.69 11.13 -5.86
CA ALA A 77 -5.00 12.32 -5.37
C ALA A 77 -3.73 11.97 -4.56
N LYS A 78 -3.63 10.73 -4.05
CA LYS A 78 -2.46 10.24 -3.31
C LYS A 78 -1.37 9.66 -4.23
N VAL A 79 -1.59 9.66 -5.54
CA VAL A 79 -0.64 9.19 -6.56
C VAL A 79 0.22 10.32 -7.08
N SER A 80 1.53 10.08 -7.12
CA SER A 80 2.54 10.86 -7.84
C SER A 80 3.12 10.03 -8.97
N VAL A 81 3.21 10.60 -10.17
CA VAL A 81 3.83 9.95 -11.35
C VAL A 81 4.92 10.86 -11.88
N SER A 82 6.12 10.32 -12.06
CA SER A 82 7.23 11.02 -12.70
C SER A 82 7.78 10.21 -13.88
N LEU A 83 8.19 10.93 -14.92
CA LEU A 83 8.74 10.37 -16.14
C LEU A 83 10.18 10.81 -16.35
N SER A 84 11.01 9.89 -16.82
CA SER A 84 12.37 10.17 -17.24
C SER A 84 12.74 9.31 -18.46
N PRO A 85 13.08 9.90 -19.63
CA PRO A 85 13.00 11.33 -19.96
C PRO A 85 11.55 11.81 -20.15
N ALA A 86 11.34 13.14 -20.08
CA ALA A 86 10.02 13.74 -20.28
C ALA A 86 9.47 13.46 -21.71
N LEU A 87 8.15 13.27 -21.84
CA LEU A 87 7.48 12.91 -23.10
C LEU A 87 7.88 13.82 -24.28
N ASN A 88 7.94 15.13 -24.03
CA ASN A 88 8.21 16.16 -25.04
C ASN A 88 9.67 16.16 -25.54
N GLY A 89 10.59 15.47 -24.86
CA GLY A 89 12.01 15.38 -25.22
C GLY A 89 12.45 13.97 -25.63
N SER A 90 11.52 13.02 -25.70
CA SER A 90 11.81 11.64 -26.07
C SER A 90 11.72 11.42 -27.57
N THR A 91 12.67 10.68 -28.14
CA THR A 91 12.65 10.20 -29.53
C THR A 91 12.37 8.70 -29.57
N ARG A 92 11.87 8.19 -30.71
CA ARG A 92 11.69 6.74 -30.91
C ARG A 92 13.00 6.01 -30.66
N GLY A 93 12.92 4.86 -29.98
CA GLY A 93 14.07 4.06 -29.55
C GLY A 93 14.60 4.39 -28.15
N THR A 94 14.16 5.49 -27.53
CA THR A 94 14.58 5.89 -26.17
C THR A 94 13.86 5.05 -25.11
N ALA A 95 14.59 4.59 -24.09
CA ALA A 95 14.01 3.93 -22.93
C ALA A 95 13.29 4.97 -22.05
N MET A 96 12.00 4.76 -21.82
CA MET A 96 11.14 5.58 -20.96
C MET A 96 11.03 4.92 -19.61
N GLN A 97 11.41 5.63 -18.55
CA GLN A 97 11.23 5.20 -17.17
C GLN A 97 10.09 5.97 -16.53
N ILE A 98 9.21 5.24 -15.86
CA ILE A 98 8.15 5.78 -15.01
C ILE A 98 8.44 5.41 -13.58
N THR A 99 8.31 6.38 -12.69
CA THR A 99 8.19 6.15 -11.26
C THR A 99 6.78 6.52 -10.83
N VAL A 100 6.07 5.56 -10.23
CA VAL A 100 4.76 5.79 -9.61
C VAL A 100 4.93 5.66 -8.11
N SER A 101 4.49 6.68 -7.38
CA SER A 101 4.51 6.69 -5.92
C SER A 101 3.10 6.91 -5.37
N TYR A 102 2.76 6.23 -4.28
CA TYR A 102 1.47 6.32 -3.61
C TYR A 102 1.67 6.63 -2.12
N ASN A 103 0.95 7.63 -1.60
CA ASN A 103 1.01 8.05 -0.20
C ASN A 103 0.08 7.19 0.69
N LEU A 104 0.62 6.65 1.78
CA LEU A 104 -0.01 5.73 2.72
C LEU A 104 -0.13 6.27 4.16
N ALA A 105 0.22 7.54 4.41
CA ALA A 105 0.34 8.10 5.77
C ALA A 105 -0.90 7.88 6.67
N ASP A 106 -2.11 7.76 6.10
CA ASP A 106 -3.37 7.50 6.81
C ASP A 106 -4.09 6.24 6.32
N TYR A 107 -3.35 5.26 5.77
CA TYR A 107 -3.97 4.08 5.16
C TYR A 107 -4.24 2.94 6.15
N ALA A 108 -3.39 2.78 7.16
CA ALA A 108 -3.48 1.71 8.15
C ALA A 108 -4.66 1.94 9.13
N LEU A 109 -5.31 0.85 9.55
CA LEU A 109 -6.37 0.86 10.57
C LEU A 109 -5.80 1.09 11.97
N ALA A 110 -4.58 0.61 12.21
CA ALA A 110 -3.90 0.75 13.49
C ALA A 110 -2.61 1.58 13.37
N SER A 111 -2.26 2.27 14.45
CA SER A 111 -1.06 3.10 14.55
C SER A 111 0.17 2.22 14.87
N TRP A 112 0.73 1.59 13.84
CA TRP A 112 1.85 0.66 13.97
C TRP A 112 3.22 1.29 14.32
N GLY A 113 3.29 2.61 14.53
CA GLY A 113 4.54 3.28 14.92
C GLY A 113 5.66 3.19 13.89
N GLY A 114 5.34 3.22 12.59
CA GLY A 114 6.33 3.20 11.51
C GLY A 114 6.75 1.81 11.02
N LEU A 115 6.07 0.74 11.42
CA LEU A 115 6.30 -0.60 10.83
C LEU A 115 5.99 -0.66 9.33
N PHE A 116 5.12 0.22 8.84
CA PHE A 116 4.78 0.35 7.42
C PHE A 116 5.32 1.67 6.88
N PRO A 117 5.82 1.70 5.63
CA PRO A 117 6.30 2.93 5.03
C PRO A 117 5.15 3.87 4.69
N ASP A 118 5.38 5.17 4.85
CA ASP A 118 4.40 6.23 4.54
C ASP A 118 4.17 6.41 3.04
N ALA A 119 5.02 5.81 2.20
CA ALA A 119 4.85 5.82 0.75
C ALA A 119 5.34 4.51 0.12
N LEU A 120 4.59 4.06 -0.88
CA LEU A 120 4.99 3.00 -1.81
C LEU A 120 5.51 3.65 -3.09
N SER A 121 6.63 3.16 -3.63
CA SER A 121 7.15 3.63 -4.93
C SER A 121 7.52 2.43 -5.80
N SER A 122 7.04 2.42 -7.03
CA SER A 122 7.37 1.42 -8.05
C SER A 122 7.95 2.10 -9.28
N LYS A 123 8.97 1.46 -9.87
CA LYS A 123 9.63 1.92 -11.09
C LYS A 123 9.42 0.89 -12.19
N ALA A 124 9.00 1.36 -13.35
CA ALA A 124 8.87 0.55 -14.55
C ALA A 124 9.59 1.23 -15.73
N THR A 125 10.21 0.45 -16.60
CA THR A 125 10.90 0.96 -17.79
C THR A 125 10.35 0.27 -19.02
N ALA A 126 10.01 1.04 -20.06
CA ALA A 126 9.56 0.52 -21.35
C ALA A 126 10.29 1.25 -22.48
N ARG A 127 10.56 0.56 -23.59
CA ARG A 127 11.25 1.14 -24.74
C ARG A 127 10.24 1.73 -25.72
N ARG A 128 10.46 2.97 -26.15
CA ARG A 128 9.64 3.63 -27.16
C ARG A 128 9.89 3.05 -28.55
N GLU A 129 8.83 2.60 -29.24
CA GLU A 129 8.86 2.12 -30.63
C GLU A 129 8.54 3.24 -31.66
#